data_AF-A0AA39IXJ5-F1
#
_entry.id   AF-A0AA39IXJ5-F1
#
_cell.length_a   1.000
_cell.length_b   1.000
_cell.length_c   1.000
_cell.angle_alpha   90.00
_cell.angle_beta   90.00
_cell.angle_gamma   90.00
#
_symmetry.space_group_name_H-M   'P 1'
#
loop_
_entity.id
_entity.type
_entity.pdbx_description
1 polymer ?
#
loop_
_entity_poly.entity_id
_entity_poly.type
_entity_poly.pdbx_seq_one_letter_code
_entity_poly.pdbx_strand_id
1 'polypeptide(L)'
;MDGIVLECPQLRSLDLTTWNIAYEEGDEFSTLLALTSNLKLPALSVLKVACVQNDDEKEKDVVFTSICSLIQRSSSPITVLHFDHGDVLTKDLSQLLHSTPTLEDIRITRTTPGLVTTEVIQKLIVDSTASEDPIVPRLRSLTFSGVCGKLQPRLVGHFIQSRWSTDADDSFRSVKRLQVLELRGSFRSPDNFQHSVFSLLDQHIKEGISFAVFRD
;
A
#
# COMPACT_ATOMS: atom_id res chain seq x y z
N MET A 1 22.55 -7.49 -20.97
CA MET A 1 23.61 -6.63 -20.42
C MET A 1 23.36 -6.57 -18.94
N ASP A 2 24.26 -7.12 -18.14
CA ASP A 2 24.17 -7.01 -16.69
C ASP A 2 24.45 -5.55 -16.32
N GLY A 3 23.39 -4.79 -16.06
CA GLY A 3 23.49 -3.39 -15.65
C GLY A 3 24.28 -3.27 -14.36
N ILE A 4 25.07 -2.20 -14.23
CA ILE A 4 25.79 -1.91 -12.99
C ILE A 4 24.75 -1.67 -11.89
N VAL A 5 24.65 -2.60 -10.95
CA VAL A 5 23.80 -2.44 -9.77
C VAL A 5 24.59 -1.66 -8.72
N LEU A 6 24.15 -0.44 -8.42
CA LEU A 6 24.68 0.36 -7.33
C LEU A 6 24.10 -0.14 -6.00
N GLU A 7 24.96 -0.67 -5.14
CA GLU A 7 24.58 -1.12 -3.81
C GLU A 7 24.82 -0.02 -2.76
N CYS A 8 23.77 0.37 -2.05
CA CYS A 8 23.83 1.33 -0.94
C CYS A 8 23.48 0.61 0.36
N PRO A 9 24.44 -0.07 1.03
CA PRO A 9 24.15 -1.04 2.09
C PRO A 9 23.66 -0.41 3.40
N GLN A 10 23.84 0.89 3.58
CA GLN A 10 23.46 1.62 4.78
C GLN A 10 22.27 2.58 4.56
N LEU A 11 21.76 2.69 3.33
CA LEU A 11 20.65 3.59 3.04
C LEU A 11 19.35 3.00 3.63
N ARG A 12 18.78 3.70 4.62
CA ARG A 12 17.57 3.27 5.34
C ARG A 12 16.30 3.96 4.88
N SER A 13 16.43 5.14 4.29
CA SER A 13 15.31 5.93 3.80
C SER A 13 15.64 6.44 2.41
N LEU A 14 14.72 6.27 1.48
CA LEU A 14 14.79 6.80 0.14
C LEU A 14 13.46 7.49 -0.18
N ASP A 15 13.56 8.77 -0.52
CA ASP A 15 12.43 9.59 -0.98
C ASP A 15 12.74 10.04 -2.40
N LEU A 16 11.87 9.68 -3.33
CA LEU A 16 12.00 9.98 -4.75
C LEU A 16 10.78 10.79 -5.18
N THR A 17 11.02 11.93 -5.80
CA THR A 17 9.96 12.72 -6.40
C THR A 17 10.37 13.08 -7.82
N THR A 18 9.51 12.77 -8.79
CA THR A 18 9.65 13.27 -10.16
C THR A 18 8.63 14.36 -10.43
N TRP A 19 9.05 15.30 -11.27
CA TRP A 19 8.25 16.43 -11.72
C TRP A 19 8.26 16.40 -13.24
N ASN A 20 7.10 16.56 -13.87
CA ASN A 20 7.10 16.83 -15.30
C ASN A 20 7.46 18.30 -15.51
N ILE A 21 8.71 18.56 -15.92
CA ILE A 21 9.15 19.89 -16.33
C ILE A 21 8.83 20.00 -17.82
N ALA A 22 7.55 20.15 -18.13
CA ALA A 22 6.93 20.28 -19.45
C ALA A 22 7.90 20.49 -20.63
N TYR A 23 8.51 19.43 -21.20
CA TYR A 23 9.21 19.51 -22.48
C TYR A 23 9.26 18.15 -23.21
N GLU A 24 8.76 18.22 -24.45
CA GLU A 24 8.91 17.33 -25.61
C GLU A 24 8.35 15.90 -25.52
N GLU A 25 7.25 15.70 -26.26
CA GLU A 25 6.77 14.39 -26.70
C GLU A 25 7.94 13.61 -27.34
N GLY A 26 8.50 12.64 -26.63
CA GLY A 26 9.52 11.78 -27.24
C GLY A 26 10.40 10.95 -26.31
N ASP A 27 10.57 11.34 -25.04
CA ASP A 27 11.43 10.56 -24.14
C ASP A 27 10.58 9.64 -23.25
N GLU A 28 10.30 8.42 -23.74
CA GLU A 28 9.62 7.34 -23.01
C GLU A 28 10.45 6.78 -21.83
N PHE A 29 11.58 7.41 -21.50
CA PHE A 29 12.52 6.91 -20.53
C PHE A 29 12.20 7.40 -19.12
N SER A 30 11.44 6.60 -18.37
CA SER A 30 11.19 6.87 -16.96
C SER A 30 12.49 6.81 -16.17
N THR A 31 12.98 7.98 -15.72
CA THR A 31 14.20 8.08 -14.89
C THR A 31 14.04 7.29 -13.59
N LEU A 32 12.81 7.21 -13.05
CA LEU A 32 12.50 6.36 -11.91
C LEU A 32 12.73 4.89 -12.24
N LEU A 33 12.22 4.41 -13.37
CA LEU A 33 12.40 3.03 -13.81
C LEU A 33 13.89 2.67 -13.92
N ALA A 34 14.70 3.55 -14.52
CA ALA A 34 16.13 3.33 -14.64
C ALA A 34 16.83 3.30 -13.28
N LEU A 35 16.48 4.22 -12.38
CA LEU A 35 17.04 4.29 -11.04
C LEU A 35 16.67 3.04 -10.23
N THR A 36 15.40 2.69 -10.12
CA THR A 36 14.92 1.56 -9.32
C THR A 36 15.39 0.23 -9.89
N SER A 37 15.63 0.13 -11.20
CA SER A 37 16.16 -1.08 -11.82
C SER A 37 17.64 -1.33 -11.51
N ASN A 38 18.41 -0.29 -11.19
CA ASN A 38 19.86 -0.37 -10.98
C ASN A 38 20.29 -0.19 -9.52
N LEU A 39 19.36 -0.11 -8.56
CA LEU A 39 19.69 0.00 -7.13
C LEU A 39 19.55 -1.33 -6.39
N LYS A 40 20.37 -1.50 -5.35
CA LYS A 40 20.22 -2.53 -4.32
C LYS A 40 20.39 -1.92 -2.93
N LEU A 41 19.35 -2.00 -2.11
CA LEU A 41 19.20 -1.23 -0.87
C LEU A 41 18.85 -2.15 0.31
N PRO A 42 19.79 -3.01 0.77
CA PRO A 42 19.48 -4.07 1.73
C PRO A 42 19.05 -3.57 3.11
N ALA A 43 19.41 -2.34 3.49
CA ALA A 43 19.00 -1.74 4.76
C ALA A 43 17.75 -0.84 4.66
N LEU A 44 17.11 -0.77 3.49
CA LEU A 44 15.98 0.14 3.26
C LEU A 44 14.79 -0.22 4.15
N SER A 45 14.37 0.73 4.98
CA SER A 45 13.18 0.61 5.83
C SER A 45 12.05 1.53 5.37
N VAL A 46 12.37 2.66 4.72
CA VAL A 46 11.40 3.66 4.28
C VAL A 46 11.61 3.93 2.81
N LEU A 47 10.58 3.69 2.00
CA LEU A 47 10.56 4.08 0.60
C LEU A 47 9.34 4.96 0.33
N LYS A 48 9.59 6.15 -0.22
CA LYS A 48 8.56 7.06 -0.68
C LYS A 48 8.83 7.41 -2.13
N VAL A 49 7.82 7.28 -2.97
CA VAL A 49 7.91 7.61 -4.39
C VAL A 49 6.67 8.39 -4.78
N ALA A 50 6.89 9.62 -5.21
CA ALA A 50 5.86 10.50 -5.75
C ALA A 50 6.18 10.75 -7.24
N CYS A 51 5.38 10.13 -8.11
CA CYS A 51 5.61 10.21 -9.54
C CYS A 51 4.99 11.49 -10.13
N VAL A 52 5.64 12.03 -11.16
CA VAL A 52 5.13 13.02 -12.12
C VAL A 52 4.22 14.09 -11.49
N GLN A 53 4.73 14.78 -10.47
CA GLN A 53 3.95 15.81 -9.79
C GLN A 53 3.69 16.97 -10.77
N ASN A 54 2.41 17.34 -10.95
CA ASN A 54 1.84 18.34 -11.88
C ASN A 54 1.41 17.86 -13.28
N ASP A 55 1.29 16.55 -13.49
CA ASP A 55 0.66 16.00 -14.69
C ASP A 55 -0.71 15.41 -14.37
N ASP A 56 -1.60 15.39 -15.36
CA ASP A 56 -2.85 14.62 -15.30
C ASP A 56 -2.59 13.15 -15.67
N GLU A 57 -1.53 12.87 -16.44
CA GLU A 57 -1.10 11.53 -16.80
C GLU A 57 -0.31 10.85 -15.69
N LYS A 58 -0.75 9.65 -15.32
CA LYS A 58 -0.08 8.81 -14.32
C LYS A 58 1.16 8.16 -14.93
N GLU A 59 2.18 8.00 -14.11
CA GLU A 59 3.32 7.15 -14.46
C GLU A 59 2.84 5.71 -14.73
N LYS A 60 3.37 5.09 -15.78
CA LYS A 60 3.00 3.73 -16.18
C LYS A 60 3.33 2.70 -15.09
N ASP A 61 2.58 1.62 -15.08
CA ASP A 61 2.67 0.51 -14.12
C ASP A 61 4.07 -0.09 -13.96
N VAL A 62 4.87 -0.07 -15.03
CA VAL A 62 6.26 -0.55 -15.04
C VAL A 62 7.15 0.07 -13.95
N VAL A 63 6.85 1.29 -13.50
CA VAL A 63 7.59 1.93 -12.41
C VAL A 63 7.28 1.25 -11.07
N PHE A 64 6.00 1.00 -10.78
CA PHE A 64 5.62 0.27 -9.57
C PHE A 64 6.17 -1.17 -9.59
N THR A 65 6.11 -1.85 -10.75
CA THR A 65 6.73 -3.18 -10.91
C THR A 65 8.23 -3.15 -10.60
N SER A 66 8.95 -2.11 -11.04
CA SER A 66 10.37 -1.95 -10.75
C SER A 66 10.65 -1.65 -9.28
N ILE A 67 9.77 -0.90 -8.60
CA ILE A 67 9.83 -0.70 -7.14
C ILE A 67 9.66 -2.04 -6.40
N CYS A 68 8.68 -2.86 -6.78
CA CYS A 68 8.51 -4.21 -6.21
C CYS A 68 9.78 -5.06 -6.43
N SER A 69 10.36 -4.99 -7.63
CA SER A 69 11.58 -5.70 -7.99
C SER A 69 12.79 -5.22 -7.17
N LEU A 70 12.90 -3.90 -6.93
CA LEU A 70 13.95 -3.31 -6.08
C LEU A 70 13.86 -3.84 -4.65
N ILE A 71 12.67 -3.86 -4.05
CA ILE A 71 12.46 -4.33 -2.68
C ILE A 71 12.82 -5.81 -2.57
N GLN A 72 12.36 -6.63 -3.52
CA GLN A 72 12.63 -8.07 -3.55
C GLN A 72 14.12 -8.37 -3.76
N ARG A 73 14.76 -7.74 -4.75
CA ARG A 73 16.18 -7.90 -5.05
C ARG A 73 17.07 -7.49 -3.88
N SER A 74 16.62 -6.52 -3.11
CA SER A 74 17.35 -6.00 -1.96
C SER A 74 17.10 -6.78 -0.68
N SER A 75 16.04 -7.61 -0.63
CA SER A 75 15.52 -8.21 0.61
C SER A 75 15.36 -7.17 1.74
N SER A 76 14.88 -5.98 1.37
CA SER A 76 14.82 -4.83 2.27
C SER A 76 13.80 -5.05 3.40
N PRO A 77 14.13 -4.73 4.67
CA PRO A 77 13.20 -4.80 5.80
C PRO A 77 12.27 -3.58 5.81
N ILE A 78 11.50 -3.39 4.74
CA ILE A 78 10.67 -2.21 4.54
C ILE A 78 9.52 -2.16 5.55
N THR A 79 9.37 -1.05 6.25
CA THR A 79 8.29 -0.79 7.20
C THR A 79 7.34 0.30 6.71
N VAL A 80 7.81 1.19 5.83
CA VAL A 80 7.02 2.28 5.25
C VAL A 80 7.16 2.25 3.73
N LEU A 81 6.03 2.15 3.04
CA LEU A 81 5.95 2.31 1.59
C LEU A 81 4.88 3.32 1.23
N HIS A 82 5.32 4.44 0.66
CA HIS A 82 4.43 5.44 0.05
C HIS A 82 4.66 5.46 -1.45
N PHE A 83 3.60 5.27 -2.23
CA PHE A 83 3.61 5.38 -3.67
C PHE A 83 2.45 6.28 -4.09
N ASP A 84 2.75 7.27 -4.91
CA ASP A 84 1.78 8.27 -5.30
C ASP A 84 1.86 8.61 -6.78
N HIS A 85 0.68 8.78 -7.39
CA HIS A 85 0.49 9.28 -8.75
C HIS A 85 1.09 8.38 -9.86
N GLY A 86 0.79 7.08 -9.78
CA GLY A 86 1.17 6.11 -10.82
C GLY A 86 0.19 4.95 -10.91
N ASP A 87 0.25 4.23 -12.02
CA ASP A 87 -0.53 3.01 -12.19
C ASP A 87 0.07 1.84 -11.41
N VAL A 88 -0.81 0.97 -10.92
CA VAL A 88 -0.43 -0.18 -10.10
C VAL A 88 -1.21 -1.40 -10.56
N LEU A 89 -0.50 -2.49 -10.81
CA LEU A 89 -1.14 -3.78 -11.09
C LEU A 89 -1.54 -4.46 -9.78
N THR A 90 -2.76 -5.00 -9.72
CA THR A 90 -3.26 -5.76 -8.57
C THR A 90 -2.36 -6.96 -8.23
N LYS A 91 -1.71 -7.56 -9.24
CA LYS A 91 -0.76 -8.67 -9.06
C LYS A 91 0.49 -8.22 -8.30
N ASP A 92 1.03 -7.05 -8.65
CA ASP A 92 2.25 -6.50 -8.06
C ASP A 92 1.98 -6.07 -6.63
N LEU A 93 0.83 -5.41 -6.39
CA LEU A 93 0.36 -5.09 -5.04
C LEU A 93 0.21 -6.34 -4.18
N SER A 94 -0.44 -7.39 -4.72
CA SER A 94 -0.61 -8.66 -3.99
C SER A 94 0.76 -9.28 -3.63
N GLN A 95 1.67 -9.35 -4.59
CA GLN A 95 3.00 -9.95 -4.39
C GLN A 95 3.84 -9.13 -3.41
N LEU A 96 3.81 -7.81 -3.50
CA LEU A 96 4.46 -6.91 -2.56
C LEU A 96 3.98 -7.19 -1.13
N LEU A 97 2.67 -7.20 -0.89
CA LEU A 97 2.10 -7.41 0.45
C LEU A 97 2.51 -8.77 1.05
N HIS A 98 2.58 -9.83 0.24
CA HIS A 98 3.06 -11.14 0.71
C HIS A 98 4.57 -11.16 1.00
N SER A 99 5.37 -10.47 0.17
CA SER A 99 6.83 -10.50 0.29
C SER A 99 7.42 -9.54 1.33
N THR A 100 6.59 -8.70 1.96
CA THR A 100 7.03 -7.65 2.89
C THR A 100 6.26 -7.66 4.22
N PRO A 101 6.39 -8.74 5.02
CA PRO A 101 5.67 -8.88 6.30
C PRO A 101 6.04 -7.81 7.35
N THR A 102 7.11 -7.05 7.13
CA THR A 102 7.54 -5.96 8.01
C THR A 102 6.78 -4.65 7.80
N LEU A 103 5.97 -4.51 6.74
CA LEU A 103 5.23 -3.27 6.47
C LEU A 103 4.29 -2.90 7.62
N GLU A 104 4.37 -1.63 8.02
CA GLU A 104 3.57 -1.02 9.08
C GLU A 104 2.72 0.15 8.55
N ASP A 105 3.24 0.93 7.59
CA ASP A 105 2.54 2.06 6.95
C ASP A 105 2.60 1.93 5.43
N ILE A 106 1.43 1.78 4.81
CA ILE A 106 1.27 1.62 3.36
C ILE A 106 0.37 2.73 2.87
N ARG A 107 0.87 3.53 1.92
CA ARG A 107 0.09 4.57 1.26
C ARG A 107 0.25 4.42 -0.24
N ILE A 108 -0.84 4.10 -0.92
CA ILE A 108 -0.88 4.03 -2.38
C ILE A 108 -1.96 5.02 -2.83
N THR A 109 -1.54 6.18 -3.33
CA THR A 109 -2.42 7.32 -3.60
C THR A 109 -2.43 7.75 -5.06
N ARG A 110 -3.57 8.32 -5.51
CA ARG A 110 -3.74 8.81 -6.89
C ARG A 110 -3.41 7.76 -7.96
N THR A 111 -3.90 6.53 -7.77
CA THR A 111 -3.54 5.37 -8.60
C THR A 111 -4.68 4.90 -9.51
N THR A 112 -4.48 3.78 -10.21
CA THR A 112 -5.46 3.18 -11.13
C THR A 112 -6.82 2.95 -10.45
N PRO A 113 -7.94 3.41 -11.04
CA PRO A 113 -9.28 3.12 -10.52
C PRO A 113 -9.56 1.62 -10.47
N GLY A 114 -10.19 1.15 -9.40
CA GLY A 114 -10.55 -0.25 -9.22
C GLY A 114 -9.40 -1.16 -8.76
N LEU A 115 -8.20 -0.62 -8.50
CA LEU A 115 -7.06 -1.35 -7.93
C LEU A 115 -7.44 -2.15 -6.67
N VAL A 116 -8.20 -1.52 -5.77
CA VAL A 116 -8.58 -2.12 -4.48
C VAL A 116 -9.95 -2.75 -4.60
N THR A 117 -9.95 -4.06 -4.80
CA THR A 117 -11.14 -4.89 -4.92
C THR A 117 -11.49 -5.58 -3.60
N THR A 118 -12.64 -6.26 -3.57
CA THR A 118 -13.05 -7.15 -2.48
C THR A 118 -11.96 -8.17 -2.15
N GLU A 119 -11.34 -8.77 -3.17
CA GLU A 119 -10.30 -9.79 -3.03
C GLU A 119 -9.03 -9.24 -2.38
N VAL A 120 -8.65 -8.00 -2.70
CA VAL A 120 -7.50 -7.32 -2.07
C VAL A 120 -7.75 -7.12 -0.57
N ILE A 121 -8.93 -6.62 -0.19
CA ILE A 121 -9.29 -6.43 1.23
C ILE A 121 -9.43 -7.78 1.94
N GLN A 122 -9.96 -8.81 1.28
CA GLN A 122 -10.09 -10.15 1.86
C GLN A 122 -8.74 -10.74 2.26
N LYS A 123 -7.73 -10.61 1.39
CA LYS A 123 -6.35 -11.06 1.69
C LYS A 123 -5.74 -10.35 2.91
N LEU A 124 -6.20 -9.14 3.21
CA LEU A 124 -5.73 -8.39 4.37
C LEU A 124 -6.50 -8.74 5.66
N ILE A 125 -7.54 -9.55 5.63
CA ILE A 125 -8.18 -10.03 6.85
C ILE A 125 -7.23 -11.01 7.57
N VAL A 126 -7.13 -10.87 8.90
CA VAL A 126 -6.40 -11.83 9.73
C VAL A 126 -7.39 -12.88 10.21
N ASP A 127 -7.22 -14.12 9.76
CA ASP A 127 -7.99 -15.26 10.26
C ASP A 127 -7.12 -16.07 11.23
N SER A 128 -7.44 -16.02 12.51
CA SER A 128 -6.72 -16.74 13.56
C SER A 128 -6.86 -18.26 13.46
N THR A 129 -7.79 -18.76 12.65
CA THR A 129 -8.03 -20.19 12.43
C THR A 129 -7.34 -20.71 11.18
N ALA A 130 -6.80 -19.82 10.34
CA ALA A 130 -6.09 -20.20 9.13
C ALA A 130 -4.68 -20.75 9.46
N SER A 131 -4.22 -21.70 8.64
CA SER A 131 -2.87 -22.26 8.73
C SER A 131 -1.81 -21.34 8.10
N GLU A 132 -2.22 -20.29 7.39
CA GLU A 132 -1.32 -19.38 6.68
C GLU A 132 -0.96 -18.18 7.57
N ASP A 133 0.29 -17.74 7.47
CA ASP A 133 0.72 -16.53 8.17
C ASP A 133 -0.03 -15.30 7.66
N PRO A 134 -0.47 -14.38 8.54
CA PRO A 134 -1.16 -13.17 8.15
C PRO A 134 -0.29 -12.30 7.24
N ILE A 135 -0.87 -11.77 6.17
CA ILE A 135 -0.19 -10.82 5.28
C ILE A 135 0.01 -9.49 6.02
N VAL A 136 1.22 -8.92 5.94
CA VAL A 136 1.59 -7.66 6.62
C VAL A 136 1.09 -7.58 8.08
N PRO A 137 1.48 -8.52 8.96
CA PRO A 137 0.92 -8.64 10.31
C PRO A 137 1.11 -7.38 11.16
N ARG A 138 2.07 -6.52 10.82
CA ARG A 138 2.38 -5.29 11.56
C ARG A 138 1.67 -4.05 11.04
N LEU A 139 0.74 -4.19 10.09
CA LEU A 139 0.05 -3.07 9.46
C LEU A 139 -0.70 -2.21 10.50
N ARG A 140 -0.32 -0.94 10.60
CA ARG A 140 -0.94 0.07 11.47
C ARG A 140 -1.65 1.16 10.69
N SER A 141 -1.14 1.48 9.50
CA SER A 141 -1.66 2.55 8.66
C SER A 141 -1.80 2.05 7.23
N LEU A 142 -3.00 2.19 6.69
CA LEU A 142 -3.32 1.82 5.32
C LEU A 142 -4.08 2.97 4.65
N THR A 143 -3.50 3.52 3.59
CA THR A 143 -4.17 4.47 2.70
C THR A 143 -4.17 3.91 1.29
N PHE A 144 -5.36 3.73 0.72
CA PHE A 144 -5.51 3.23 -0.64
C PHE A 144 -6.41 4.12 -1.47
N SER A 145 -5.97 4.45 -2.68
CA SER A 145 -6.78 5.07 -3.73
C SER A 145 -7.20 4.05 -4.78
N GLY A 146 -8.14 4.41 -5.66
CA GLY A 146 -8.65 3.50 -6.68
C GLY A 146 -9.51 2.38 -6.09
N VAL A 147 -10.23 2.62 -5.00
CA VAL A 147 -11.15 1.64 -4.41
C VAL A 147 -12.34 1.39 -5.34
N CYS A 148 -12.62 0.11 -5.61
CA CYS A 148 -13.75 -0.33 -6.40
C CYS A 148 -15.08 0.06 -5.73
N GLY A 149 -15.98 0.73 -6.45
CA GLY A 149 -17.29 1.15 -5.93
C GLY A 149 -18.24 0.00 -5.53
N LYS A 150 -17.86 -1.26 -5.80
CA LYS A 150 -18.58 -2.47 -5.35
C LYS A 150 -18.09 -3.00 -4.00
N LEU A 151 -17.04 -2.42 -3.43
CA LEU A 151 -16.54 -2.81 -2.10
C LEU A 151 -17.68 -2.67 -1.08
N GLN A 152 -17.83 -3.68 -0.22
CA GLN A 152 -18.93 -3.71 0.75
C GLN A 152 -18.47 -3.15 2.11
N PRO A 153 -19.28 -2.30 2.77
CA PRO A 153 -18.98 -1.83 4.13
C PRO A 153 -18.76 -2.97 5.13
N ARG A 154 -19.50 -4.07 4.99
CA ARG A 154 -19.37 -5.26 5.86
C ARG A 154 -17.98 -5.88 5.80
N LEU A 155 -17.40 -5.96 4.61
CA LEU A 155 -16.05 -6.49 4.45
C LEU A 155 -15.00 -5.58 5.09
N VAL A 156 -15.14 -4.27 4.94
CA VAL A 156 -14.24 -3.29 5.55
C VAL A 156 -14.35 -3.31 7.08
N GLY A 157 -15.58 -3.41 7.62
CA GLY A 157 -15.80 -3.58 9.05
C GLY A 157 -15.12 -4.83 9.60
N HIS A 158 -15.27 -5.97 8.91
CA HIS A 158 -14.63 -7.23 9.28
C HIS A 158 -13.09 -7.14 9.20
N PHE A 159 -12.55 -6.50 8.15
CA PHE A 159 -11.12 -6.23 8.03
C PHE A 159 -10.59 -5.43 9.22
N ILE A 160 -11.25 -4.32 9.57
CA ILE A 160 -10.88 -3.51 10.73
C ILE A 160 -10.89 -4.36 12.01
N GLN A 161 -11.98 -5.10 12.28
CA GLN A 161 -12.11 -5.94 13.46
C GLN A 161 -11.01 -6.99 13.56
N SER A 162 -10.72 -7.70 12.47
CA SER A 162 -9.68 -8.73 12.41
C SER A 162 -8.28 -8.19 12.73
N ARG A 163 -8.02 -6.92 12.38
CA ARG A 163 -6.74 -6.23 12.62
C ARG A 163 -6.71 -5.41 13.90
N TRP A 164 -7.84 -5.33 14.59
CA TRP A 164 -7.96 -4.58 15.82
C TRP A 164 -7.66 -5.44 17.04
N SER A 165 -8.18 -6.66 17.05
CA SER A 165 -8.23 -7.47 18.26
C SER A 165 -6.86 -7.97 18.68
N THR A 166 -6.51 -7.59 19.90
CA THR A 166 -5.36 -8.05 20.66
C THR A 166 -5.96 -8.68 21.91
N ASP A 167 -6.31 -9.97 21.86
CA ASP A 167 -6.64 -10.71 23.08
C ASP A 167 -6.18 -12.18 22.99
N ALA A 168 -5.16 -12.44 23.80
CA ALA A 168 -4.96 -13.63 24.63
C ALA A 168 -4.76 -15.02 24.02
N ASP A 169 -4.66 -15.21 22.70
CA ASP A 169 -4.04 -16.43 22.15
C ASP A 169 -2.58 -16.16 21.76
N ASP A 170 -1.67 -16.91 22.40
CA ASP A 170 -0.22 -16.74 22.34
C ASP A 170 0.38 -16.86 20.92
N SER A 171 -0.41 -17.32 19.95
CA SER A 171 -0.03 -17.57 18.57
C SER A 171 0.22 -16.29 17.74
N PHE A 172 -0.41 -15.16 18.07
CA PHE A 172 -0.32 -13.93 17.25
C PHE A 172 0.12 -12.66 17.99
N ARG A 173 0.97 -12.80 19.03
CA ARG A 173 1.59 -11.65 19.77
C ARG A 173 2.32 -10.63 18.88
N SER A 174 2.55 -10.94 17.60
CA SER A 174 3.25 -10.08 16.63
C SER A 174 2.34 -9.15 15.82
N VAL A 175 1.01 -9.34 15.84
CA VAL A 175 0.07 -8.53 15.06
C VAL A 175 -0.15 -7.19 15.76
N LYS A 176 0.16 -6.09 15.07
CA LYS A 176 -0.05 -4.74 15.60
C LYS A 176 -1.46 -4.28 15.24
N ARG A 177 -2.09 -3.54 16.15
CA ARG A 177 -3.40 -2.96 15.95
C ARG A 177 -3.39 -1.96 14.79
N LEU A 178 -4.36 -2.11 13.87
CA LEU A 178 -4.66 -1.11 12.84
C LEU A 178 -5.17 0.18 13.52
N GLN A 179 -4.54 1.30 13.19
CA GLN A 179 -4.83 2.62 13.76
C GLN A 179 -5.42 3.57 12.74
N VAL A 180 -4.98 3.48 11.47
CA VAL A 180 -5.40 4.37 10.41
C VAL A 180 -5.84 3.56 9.20
N LEU A 181 -7.05 3.83 8.71
CA LEU A 181 -7.55 3.34 7.44
C LEU A 181 -8.16 4.49 6.64
N GLU A 182 -7.58 4.77 5.48
CA GLU A 182 -8.11 5.74 4.54
C GLU A 182 -8.37 5.06 3.19
N LEU A 183 -9.60 5.19 2.70
CA LEU A 183 -10.03 4.60 1.44
C LEU A 183 -10.51 5.69 0.49
N ARG A 184 -9.92 5.79 -0.70
CA ARG A 184 -10.30 6.74 -1.75
C ARG A 184 -10.74 5.98 -3.00
N GLY A 185 -11.86 6.37 -3.60
CA GLY A 185 -12.39 5.68 -4.77
C GLY A 185 -13.78 6.10 -5.19
N SER A 186 -14.41 5.30 -6.05
CA SER A 186 -15.69 5.62 -6.68
C SER A 186 -16.90 5.33 -5.77
N PHE A 187 -16.91 5.89 -4.56
CA PHE A 187 -18.00 5.72 -3.60
C PHE A 187 -19.21 6.59 -3.95
N ARG A 188 -20.39 5.95 -4.08
CA ARG A 188 -21.66 6.67 -4.32
C ARG A 188 -22.00 7.63 -3.19
N SER A 189 -21.73 7.28 -1.94
CA SER A 189 -21.87 8.16 -0.78
C SER A 189 -20.80 7.75 0.26
N PRO A 190 -19.66 8.46 0.31
CA PRO A 190 -18.60 8.18 1.29
C PRO A 190 -19.10 8.21 2.72
N ASP A 191 -19.91 9.21 3.07
CA ASP A 191 -20.45 9.36 4.43
C ASP A 191 -21.34 8.18 4.82
N ASN A 192 -22.24 7.74 3.93
CA ASN A 192 -23.08 6.58 4.20
C ASN A 192 -22.27 5.30 4.29
N PHE A 193 -21.23 5.15 3.46
CA PHE A 193 -20.32 4.02 3.53
C PHE A 193 -19.58 4.00 4.88
N GLN A 194 -19.00 5.14 5.26
CA GLN A 194 -18.28 5.31 6.51
C GLN A 194 -19.18 5.04 7.72
N HIS A 195 -20.39 5.61 7.72
CA HIS A 195 -21.40 5.35 8.75
C HIS A 195 -21.76 3.85 8.82
N SER A 196 -21.94 3.19 7.67
CA SER A 196 -22.26 1.77 7.60
C SER A 196 -21.14 0.90 8.19
N VAL A 197 -19.87 1.20 7.86
CA VAL A 197 -18.72 0.51 8.47
C VAL A 197 -18.71 0.73 9.98
N PHE A 198 -18.79 1.98 10.44
CA PHE A 198 -18.80 2.27 11.88
C PHE A 198 -19.96 1.58 12.59
N SER A 199 -21.15 1.49 12.01
CA SER A 199 -22.28 0.80 12.64
C SER A 199 -21.99 -0.68 12.99
N LEU A 200 -21.00 -1.29 12.33
CA LEU A 200 -20.58 -2.69 12.53
C LEU A 200 -19.46 -2.85 13.57
N LEU A 201 -18.78 -1.77 13.94
CA LEU A 201 -17.61 -1.81 14.82
C LEU A 201 -18.02 -1.67 16.29
N ASP A 202 -17.30 -2.37 17.17
CA ASP A 202 -17.46 -2.20 18.61
C ASP A 202 -17.02 -0.81 19.06
N GLN A 203 -17.57 -0.33 20.18
CA GLN A 203 -17.35 1.04 20.65
C GLN A 203 -15.86 1.36 20.86
N HIS A 204 -15.11 0.43 21.46
CA HIS A 204 -13.68 0.60 21.67
C HIS A 204 -12.90 0.71 20.35
N ILE A 205 -13.35 0.02 19.30
CA ILE A 205 -12.77 0.11 17.95
C ILE A 205 -12.96 1.49 17.37
N LYS A 206 -14.20 1.98 17.42
CA LYS A 206 -14.58 3.31 16.93
C LYS A 206 -13.74 4.42 17.53
N GLU A 207 -13.49 4.35 18.84
CA GLU A 207 -12.82 5.41 19.59
C GLU A 207 -11.31 5.52 19.31
N GLY A 208 -10.68 4.46 18.81
CA GLY A 208 -9.24 4.47 18.63
C GLY A 208 -8.76 4.14 17.21
N ILE A 209 -9.67 4.03 16.24
CA ILE A 209 -9.34 3.95 14.82
C ILE A 209 -9.63 5.29 14.16
N SER A 210 -8.68 5.79 13.38
CA SER A 210 -8.92 6.84 12.41
C SER A 210 -9.36 6.20 11.11
N PHE A 211 -10.66 6.21 10.82
CA PHE A 211 -11.22 5.69 9.58
C PHE A 211 -11.89 6.79 8.78
N ALA A 212 -11.48 6.94 7.52
CA ALA A 212 -12.01 7.93 6.60
C ALA A 212 -12.19 7.37 5.19
N VAL A 213 -13.23 7.86 4.50
CA VAL A 213 -13.53 7.49 3.11
C VAL A 213 -13.66 8.75 2.27
N PHE A 214 -13.00 8.78 1.12
CA PHE A 214 -12.99 9.91 0.20
C PHE A 214 -13.41 9.48 -1.20
N ARG A 215 -13.91 10.41 -1.99
CA ARG A 215 -13.97 10.25 -3.44
C ARG A 215 -12.61 10.63 -4.04
N ASP A 216 -12.20 9.87 -5.05
CA ASP A 216 -11.12 10.28 -5.95
C ASP A 216 -11.58 11.44 -6.84
#